data_AF-A0A2G3ADX2-F1
#
_entry.id   AF-A0A2G3ADX2-F1
#
_cell.length_a   1.000
_cell.length_b   1.000
_cell.length_c   1.000
_cell.angle_alpha   90.00
_cell.angle_beta   90.00
_cell.angle_gamma   90.00
#
_symmetry.space_group_name_H-M   'P 1'
#
loop_
_entity.id
_entity.type
_entity.pdbx_description
1 polymer ?
#
loop_
_entity_poly.entity_id
_entity_poly.type
_entity_poly.pdbx_seq_one_letter_code
_entity_poly.pdbx_strand_id
1 'polypeptide(L)'
;MHPSLEPTFLAIVKKHGDITKDCLLESGYMLTSVLEAICKVVQELQQKHLTQFNCDLLNSYYSVVRDTEKMKVNVNWLRTRLDEIKDAVNCIVETKNLDDEKNRLTKQIENEKKDLESMNAELEKLKSEIARKENQQFVYDRALRIQQFKNMPLMETFQ
;
A
#
# COMPACT_ATOMS: atom_id res chain seq x y z
N MET A 1 3.14 35.07 -29.06
CA MET A 1 2.60 34.17 -28.02
C MET A 1 1.17 33.80 -28.39
N HIS A 2 0.79 32.53 -28.28
CA HIS A 2 -0.58 32.09 -28.53
C HIS A 2 -1.57 32.73 -27.54
N PRO A 3 -2.74 33.26 -27.99
CA PRO A 3 -3.66 34.00 -27.11
C PRO A 3 -4.14 33.19 -25.89
N SER A 4 -4.29 31.88 -26.02
CA SER A 4 -4.71 31.02 -24.91
C SER A 4 -3.68 30.88 -23.79
N LEU A 5 -2.41 31.25 -24.04
CA LEU A 5 -1.30 31.14 -23.08
C LEU A 5 -1.00 32.47 -22.39
N GLU A 6 -1.48 33.58 -22.93
CA GLU A 6 -1.24 34.92 -22.41
C GLU A 6 -1.68 35.08 -20.94
N PRO A 7 -2.87 34.60 -20.50
CA PRO A 7 -3.26 34.71 -19.10
C PRO A 7 -2.30 33.98 -18.16
N THR A 8 -1.81 32.80 -18.59
CA THR A 8 -0.85 32.01 -17.81
C THR A 8 0.49 32.73 -17.73
N PHE A 9 0.99 33.27 -18.84
CA PHE A 9 2.23 34.04 -18.85
C PHE A 9 2.14 35.27 -17.93
N LEU A 10 1.07 36.05 -18.03
CA LEU A 10 0.85 37.20 -17.16
C LEU A 10 0.78 36.81 -15.68
N ALA A 11 0.14 35.69 -15.35
CA ALA A 11 0.11 35.18 -13.98
C ALA A 11 1.51 34.76 -13.47
N ILE A 12 2.33 34.15 -14.33
CA ILE A 12 3.72 33.80 -14.01
C ILE A 12 4.52 35.07 -13.74
N VAL A 13 4.49 36.05 -14.65
CA VAL A 13 5.23 37.31 -14.50
C VAL A 13 4.78 38.07 -13.25
N LYS A 14 3.48 38.11 -12.98
CA LYS A 14 2.92 38.74 -11.77
C LYS A 14 3.45 38.09 -10.49
N LYS A 15 3.64 36.77 -10.47
CA LYS A 15 4.06 36.01 -9.28
C LYS A 15 5.56 35.91 -9.12
N HIS A 16 6.31 35.83 -10.22
CA HIS A 16 7.72 35.48 -10.23
C HIS A 16 8.62 36.60 -10.81
N GLY A 17 8.03 37.69 -11.28
CA GLY A 17 8.75 38.77 -11.95
C GLY A 17 9.14 38.42 -13.38
N ASP A 18 10.08 39.19 -13.93
CA ASP A 18 10.65 38.90 -15.25
C ASP A 18 11.57 37.67 -15.18
N ILE A 19 11.07 36.54 -15.64
CA ILE A 19 11.79 35.26 -15.67
C ILE A 19 12.84 35.20 -16.80
N THR A 20 12.89 36.19 -17.70
CA THR A 20 13.77 36.21 -18.88
C THR A 20 14.95 37.15 -18.75
N LYS A 21 15.10 37.83 -17.60
CA LYS A 21 16.14 38.85 -17.36
C LYS A 21 17.56 38.40 -17.73
N ASP A 22 17.91 37.15 -17.42
CA ASP A 22 19.25 36.58 -17.64
C ASP A 22 19.29 35.62 -18.85
N CYS A 23 18.22 35.59 -19.66
CA CYS A 23 18.06 34.65 -20.76
C CYS A 23 19.13 34.83 -21.84
N LEU A 24 19.66 33.72 -22.34
CA LEU A 24 20.69 33.70 -23.40
C LEU A 24 20.12 33.82 -24.82
N LEU A 25 18.80 33.79 -24.98
CA LEU A 25 18.16 33.83 -26.30
C LEU A 25 18.03 35.26 -26.80
N GLU A 26 18.72 35.55 -27.91
CA GLU A 26 18.63 36.85 -28.60
C GLU A 26 17.41 36.94 -29.52
N SER A 27 16.98 35.82 -30.11
CA SER A 27 15.83 35.78 -31.01
C SER A 27 14.53 35.83 -30.23
N GLY A 28 13.75 36.91 -30.41
CA GLY A 28 12.43 37.06 -29.80
C GLY A 28 11.44 35.97 -30.21
N TYR A 29 11.59 35.41 -31.41
CA TYR A 29 10.80 34.26 -31.86
C TYR A 29 11.12 33.01 -31.01
N MET A 30 12.40 32.69 -30.86
CA MET A 30 12.84 31.54 -30.06
C MET A 30 12.47 31.69 -28.58
N LEU A 31 12.64 32.90 -28.03
CA LEU A 31 12.23 33.21 -26.66
C LEU A 31 10.73 33.00 -26.47
N THR A 32 9.91 33.46 -27.42
CA THR A 32 8.46 33.26 -27.39
C THR A 32 8.12 31.77 -27.38
N SER A 33 8.75 30.95 -28.22
CA SER A 33 8.50 29.50 -28.25
C SER A 33 8.84 28.81 -26.92
N VAL A 34 9.90 29.24 -26.25
CA VAL A 34 10.29 28.74 -24.93
C VAL A 34 9.28 29.14 -23.85
N LEU A 35 8.86 30.40 -23.85
CA LEU A 35 7.83 30.90 -22.92
C LEU A 35 6.49 30.19 -23.11
N GLU A 36 6.10 29.90 -24.36
CA GLU A 36 4.91 29.12 -24.66
C GLU A 36 5.01 27.69 -24.11
N ALA A 37 6.17 27.03 -24.23
CA ALA A 37 6.38 25.70 -23.66
C ALA A 37 6.22 25.70 -22.14
N ILE A 38 6.79 26.69 -21.45
CA ILE A 38 6.63 26.88 -19.99
C ILE A 38 5.15 27.07 -19.65
N CYS A 39 4.43 27.94 -20.36
CA CYS A 39 3.02 28.20 -20.11
C CYS A 39 2.15 26.96 -20.31
N LYS A 40 2.44 26.15 -21.34
CA LYS A 40 1.75 24.87 -21.58
C LYS A 40 1.93 23.91 -20.40
N VAL A 41 3.17 23.75 -19.91
CA VAL A 41 3.42 22.91 -18.72
C VAL A 41 2.61 23.42 -17.53
N VAL A 42 2.63 24.74 -17.26
CA VAL A 42 1.85 25.31 -16.15
C VAL A 42 0.35 25.07 -16.29
N GLN A 43 -0.21 25.24 -17.48
CA GLN A 43 -1.63 24.97 -17.72
C GLN A 43 -1.97 23.50 -17.48
N GLU A 44 -1.15 22.58 -17.98
CA GLU A 44 -1.35 21.14 -17.76
C GLU A 44 -1.28 20.80 -16.27
N LEU A 45 -0.33 21.38 -15.52
CA LEU A 45 -0.23 21.20 -14.08
C LEU A 45 -1.43 21.74 -13.31
N GLN A 46 -2.07 22.81 -13.81
CA GLN A 46 -3.27 23.42 -13.21
C GLN A 46 -4.55 22.64 -13.52
N GLN A 47 -4.62 21.99 -14.67
CA GLN A 47 -5.82 21.30 -15.14
C GLN A 47 -5.90 19.84 -14.67
N LYS A 48 -4.76 19.19 -14.41
CA LYS A 48 -4.73 17.77 -14.03
C LYS A 48 -4.80 17.57 -12.52
N HIS A 49 -5.54 16.55 -12.12
CA HIS A 49 -5.50 15.99 -10.77
C HIS A 49 -4.23 15.14 -10.58
N LEU A 50 -3.80 14.98 -9.32
CA LEU A 50 -2.59 14.22 -8.98
C LEU A 50 -2.62 12.78 -9.53
N THR A 51 -3.78 12.15 -9.53
CA THR A 51 -4.00 10.78 -10.03
C THR A 51 -3.84 10.62 -11.54
N GLN A 52 -3.78 11.73 -12.29
CA GLN A 52 -3.65 11.74 -13.75
C GLN A 52 -2.19 11.90 -14.20
N PHE A 53 -1.25 12.12 -13.28
CA PHE A 53 0.17 12.14 -13.60
C PHE A 53 0.76 10.73 -13.57
N ASN A 54 1.64 10.46 -14.52
CA ASN A 54 2.49 9.28 -14.53
C ASN A 54 3.96 9.70 -14.72
N CYS A 55 4.88 8.75 -14.59
CA CYS A 55 6.31 9.02 -14.66
C CYS A 55 6.71 9.64 -16.00
N ASP A 56 6.20 9.12 -17.12
CA ASP A 56 6.57 9.58 -18.46
C ASP A 56 6.11 11.03 -18.71
N LEU A 57 4.90 11.36 -18.27
CA LEU A 57 4.35 12.71 -18.38
C LEU A 57 5.16 13.70 -17.55
N LEU A 58 5.47 13.38 -16.29
CA LEU A 58 6.30 14.23 -15.45
C LEU A 58 7.72 14.38 -16.04
N ASN A 59 8.30 13.31 -16.57
CA ASN A 59 9.61 13.35 -17.25
C ASN A 59 9.60 14.26 -18.48
N SER A 60 8.49 14.33 -19.21
CA SER A 60 8.33 15.26 -20.33
C SER A 60 8.38 16.72 -19.85
N TYR A 61 7.73 17.05 -18.73
CA TYR A 61 7.75 18.39 -18.14
C TYR A 61 9.11 18.76 -17.56
N TYR A 62 9.77 17.82 -16.88
CA TYR A 62 11.15 18.02 -16.43
C TYR A 62 12.10 18.27 -17.59
N SER A 63 11.86 17.67 -18.76
CA SER A 63 12.70 17.91 -19.92
C SER A 63 12.55 19.35 -20.44
N VAL A 64 11.32 19.87 -20.49
CA VAL A 64 11.07 21.29 -20.79
C VAL A 64 11.81 22.19 -19.79
N VAL A 65 11.60 21.98 -18.49
CA VAL A 65 12.24 22.79 -17.43
C VAL A 65 13.76 22.77 -17.53
N ARG A 66 14.35 21.58 -17.71
CA ARG A 66 15.80 21.43 -17.86
C ARG A 66 16.34 22.20 -19.07
N ASP A 67 15.63 22.17 -20.19
CA ASP A 67 16.08 22.86 -21.39
C ASP A 67 15.90 24.38 -21.25
N THR A 68 14.87 24.86 -20.56
CA THR A 68 14.72 26.30 -20.28
C THR A 68 15.73 26.81 -19.25
N GLU A 69 16.11 25.99 -18.26
CA GLU A 69 17.20 26.30 -17.31
C GLU A 69 18.55 26.50 -18.01
N LYS A 70 18.87 25.66 -19.01
CA LYS A 70 20.09 25.81 -19.83
C LYS A 70 20.11 27.13 -20.59
N MET A 71 18.95 27.63 -20.99
CA MET A 71 18.78 28.92 -21.65
C MET A 71 18.77 30.11 -20.67
N LYS A 72 18.99 29.86 -19.38
CA LYS A 72 18.99 30.87 -18.29
C LYS A 72 17.64 31.56 -18.08
N VAL A 73 16.54 30.91 -18.48
CA VAL A 73 15.20 31.35 -18.06
C VAL A 73 14.98 30.88 -16.62
N ASN A 74 14.55 31.80 -15.74
CA ASN A 74 14.33 31.49 -14.33
C ASN A 74 13.04 30.68 -14.13
N VAL A 75 13.18 29.35 -14.05
CA VAL A 75 12.09 28.39 -13.85
C VAL A 75 12.28 27.52 -12.61
N ASN A 76 13.12 27.94 -11.66
CA ASN A 76 13.38 27.17 -10.43
C ASN A 76 12.08 26.89 -9.65
N TRP A 77 11.13 27.81 -9.68
CA TRP A 77 9.81 27.63 -9.06
C TRP A 77 9.00 26.50 -9.72
N LEU A 78 9.13 26.31 -11.04
CA LEU A 78 8.45 25.25 -11.77
C LEU A 78 9.11 23.90 -11.52
N ARG A 79 10.46 23.88 -11.46
CA ARG A 79 11.26 22.75 -11.01
C ARG A 79 10.79 22.24 -9.64
N THR A 80 10.77 23.11 -8.63
CA THR A 80 10.29 22.80 -7.29
C THR A 80 8.85 22.28 -7.31
N ARG A 81 7.97 22.91 -8.08
CA ARG A 81 6.58 22.46 -8.19
C ARG A 81 6.44 21.07 -8.79
N LEU A 82 7.26 20.72 -9.78
CA LEU A 82 7.29 19.38 -10.34
C LEU A 82 7.83 18.35 -9.34
N ASP A 83 8.84 18.71 -8.54
CA ASP A 83 9.40 17.85 -7.50
C ASP A 83 8.31 17.54 -6.45
N GLU A 84 7.57 18.55 -5.97
CA GLU A 84 6.43 18.38 -5.05
C GLU A 84 5.33 17.47 -5.61
N ILE A 85 4.98 17.63 -6.89
CA ILE A 85 3.94 16.81 -7.54
C ILE A 85 4.42 15.37 -7.66
N LYS A 86 5.69 15.15 -8.02
CA LYS A 86 6.28 13.81 -8.12
C LYS A 86 6.24 13.10 -6.77
N ASP A 87 6.61 13.78 -5.69
CA ASP A 87 6.57 13.21 -4.35
C ASP A 87 5.12 12.87 -3.96
N ALA A 88 4.17 13.76 -4.21
CA ALA A 88 2.75 13.49 -3.95
C ALA A 88 2.21 12.29 -4.73
N VAL A 89 2.58 12.14 -6.00
CA VAL A 89 2.21 10.99 -6.83
C VAL A 89 2.80 9.69 -6.27
N ASN A 90 4.06 9.69 -5.87
CA ASN A 90 4.71 8.53 -5.26
C ASN A 90 4.00 8.13 -3.96
N CYS A 91 3.67 9.09 -3.09
CA CYS A 91 2.92 8.85 -1.86
C CYS A 91 1.55 8.20 -2.12
N ILE A 92 0.83 8.63 -3.17
CA ILE A 92 -0.47 8.03 -3.56
C ILE A 92 -0.28 6.56 -3.96
N VAL A 93 0.74 6.26 -4.77
CA VAL A 93 1.05 4.89 -5.20
C VAL A 93 1.41 4.01 -4.00
N GLU A 94 2.28 4.49 -3.11
CA GLU A 94 2.67 3.77 -1.90
C GLU A 94 1.47 3.51 -0.98
N THR A 95 0.61 4.51 -0.78
CA THR A 95 -0.60 4.37 0.05
C THR A 95 -1.51 3.29 -0.51
N LYS A 96 -1.72 3.27 -1.83
CA LYS A 96 -2.53 2.23 -2.48
C LYS A 96 -1.96 0.83 -2.26
N ASN A 97 -0.63 0.67 -2.41
CA ASN A 97 0.03 -0.61 -2.20
C ASN A 97 -0.11 -1.09 -0.74
N LEU A 98 0.02 -0.16 0.23
CA LEU A 98 -0.16 -0.47 1.65
C LEU A 98 -1.61 -0.88 1.97
N ASP A 99 -2.60 -0.22 1.37
CA ASP A 99 -4.01 -0.60 1.54
C ASP A 99 -4.30 -1.98 0.94
N ASP A 100 -3.76 -2.28 -0.24
CA ASP A 100 -3.89 -3.60 -0.87
C ASP A 100 -3.25 -4.69 0.00
N GLU A 101 -2.07 -4.44 0.57
CA GLU A 101 -1.39 -5.36 1.47
C GLU A 101 -2.16 -5.57 2.78
N LYS A 102 -2.64 -4.48 3.40
CA LYS A 102 -3.47 -4.53 4.60
C LYS A 102 -4.73 -5.37 4.37
N ASN A 103 -5.38 -5.20 3.23
CA ASN A 103 -6.57 -5.97 2.87
C ASN A 103 -6.25 -7.47 2.70
N ARG A 104 -5.08 -7.80 2.14
CA ARG A 104 -4.61 -9.18 2.01
C ARG A 104 -4.36 -9.81 3.38
N LEU A 105 -3.61 -9.13 4.26
CA LEU A 105 -3.30 -9.61 5.60
C LEU A 105 -4.56 -9.79 6.45
N THR A 106 -5.51 -8.85 6.36
CA THR A 106 -6.80 -8.95 7.07
C THR A 106 -7.56 -10.22 6.68
N LYS A 107 -7.57 -10.57 5.39
CA LYS A 107 -8.19 -11.81 4.92
C LYS A 107 -7.47 -13.07 5.41
N GLN A 108 -6.13 -13.05 5.44
CA GLN A 108 -5.35 -14.17 5.96
C GLN A 108 -5.63 -14.41 7.44
N ILE A 109 -5.61 -13.36 8.26
CA ILE A 109 -5.91 -13.43 9.70
C ILE A 109 -7.31 -14.01 9.93
N GLU A 110 -8.31 -13.57 9.17
CA GLU A 110 -9.68 -14.07 9.30
C GLU A 110 -9.80 -15.56 8.94
N ASN A 111 -9.05 -16.02 7.94
CA ASN A 111 -9.02 -17.43 7.58
C ASN A 111 -8.31 -18.28 8.65
N GLU A 112 -7.13 -17.86 9.10
CA GLU A 112 -6.39 -18.55 10.16
C GLU A 112 -7.19 -18.64 11.46
N LYS A 113 -7.96 -17.59 11.78
CA LYS A 113 -8.86 -17.61 12.93
C LYS A 113 -9.95 -18.68 12.81
N LYS A 114 -10.57 -18.81 11.63
CA LYS A 114 -11.57 -19.85 11.37
C LYS A 114 -10.97 -21.26 11.45
N ASP A 115 -9.77 -21.43 10.90
CA ASP A 115 -9.07 -22.71 10.96
C ASP A 115 -8.74 -23.08 12.42
N LEU A 116 -8.28 -22.12 13.21
CA LEU A 116 -8.02 -22.32 14.64
C LEU A 116 -9.29 -22.65 15.43
N GLU A 117 -10.42 -21.99 15.13
CA GLU A 117 -11.72 -22.32 15.72
C GLU A 117 -12.14 -23.75 15.39
N SER A 118 -11.95 -24.21 14.15
CA SER A 118 -12.23 -25.58 13.73
C SER A 118 -11.34 -26.59 14.45
N MET A 119 -10.03 -26.35 14.50
CA MET A 119 -9.08 -27.23 15.20
C MET A 119 -9.38 -27.33 16.70
N ASN A 120 -9.76 -26.22 17.34
CA ASN A 120 -10.17 -26.22 18.75
C ASN A 120 -11.44 -27.06 18.97
N ALA A 121 -12.42 -26.98 18.08
CA ALA A 121 -13.63 -27.80 18.17
C ALA A 121 -13.32 -29.31 18.04
N GLU A 122 -12.42 -29.67 17.12
CA GLU A 122 -11.94 -31.06 16.97
C GLU A 122 -11.17 -31.55 18.20
N LEU A 123 -10.31 -30.71 18.77
CA LEU A 123 -9.55 -31.00 19.98
C LEU A 123 -10.49 -31.32 21.16
N GLU A 124 -11.54 -30.52 21.37
CA GLU A 124 -12.51 -30.75 22.44
C GLU A 124 -13.32 -32.05 22.25
N LYS A 125 -13.64 -32.38 21.00
CA LYS A 125 -14.26 -33.66 20.66
C LYS A 125 -13.34 -34.84 21.00
N LEU A 126 -12.07 -34.76 20.62
CA LEU A 126 -11.08 -35.80 20.92
C LEU A 126 -10.85 -35.96 22.42
N LYS A 127 -10.74 -34.88 23.18
CA LYS A 127 -10.64 -34.92 24.65
C LYS A 127 -11.82 -35.64 25.29
N SER A 128 -13.04 -35.32 24.84
CA SER A 128 -14.27 -35.96 25.32
C SER A 128 -14.27 -37.47 25.02
N GLU A 129 -13.78 -37.86 23.85
CA GLU A 129 -13.67 -39.27 23.47
C GLU A 129 -12.60 -40.03 24.27
N ILE A 130 -11.45 -39.41 24.54
CA ILE A 130 -10.41 -39.97 25.41
C ILE A 130 -10.97 -40.23 26.80
N ALA A 131 -11.59 -39.22 27.43
CA ALA A 131 -12.19 -39.35 28.77
C ALA A 131 -13.23 -40.48 28.84
N ARG A 132 -14.05 -40.64 27.78
CA ARG A 132 -15.01 -41.74 27.67
C ARG A 132 -14.31 -43.11 27.64
N LYS A 133 -13.24 -43.26 26.85
CA LYS A 133 -12.49 -44.52 26.73
C LYS A 133 -11.77 -44.87 28.03
N GLU A 134 -11.19 -43.89 28.71
CA GLU A 134 -10.55 -44.07 30.03
C GLU A 134 -11.55 -44.58 31.08
N ASN A 135 -12.76 -44.00 31.11
CA ASN A 135 -13.80 -44.47 32.03
C ASN A 135 -14.26 -45.91 31.70
N GLN A 136 -14.41 -46.25 30.42
CA GLN A 136 -14.73 -47.62 30.00
C GLN A 136 -13.65 -48.63 30.42
N GLN A 137 -12.38 -48.26 30.26
CA GLN A 137 -11.25 -49.09 30.69
C GLN A 137 -11.28 -49.29 32.22
N PHE A 138 -11.51 -48.23 33.00
CA PHE A 138 -11.64 -48.32 34.44
C PHE A 138 -12.77 -49.27 34.88
N VAL A 139 -13.94 -49.18 34.23
CA VAL A 139 -15.07 -50.08 34.50
C VAL A 139 -14.71 -51.53 34.17
N TYR A 140 -14.05 -51.77 33.04
CA TYR A 140 -13.59 -53.10 32.64
C TYR A 140 -12.60 -53.70 33.65
N ASP A 141 -11.59 -52.94 34.05
CA ASP A 141 -10.58 -53.38 35.03
C ASP A 141 -11.20 -53.70 36.38
N ARG A 142 -12.22 -52.94 36.79
CA ARG A 142 -12.98 -53.19 38.02
C ARG A 142 -13.83 -54.46 37.91
N ALA A 143 -14.49 -54.67 36.77
CA ALA A 143 -15.27 -55.89 36.52
C ALA A 143 -14.38 -57.15 36.55
N LEU A 144 -13.20 -57.09 35.92
CA LEU A 144 -12.22 -58.18 35.92
C LEU A 144 -11.75 -58.52 37.35
N ARG A 145 -11.43 -57.50 38.16
CA ARG A 145 -11.08 -57.71 39.58
C ARG A 145 -12.20 -58.39 40.37
N ILE A 146 -13.45 -57.96 40.20
CA ILE A 146 -14.60 -58.59 40.86
C ILE A 146 -14.73 -60.06 40.44
N GLN A 147 -14.55 -60.37 39.16
CA GLN A 147 -14.60 -61.74 38.65
C GLN A 147 -13.48 -62.61 39.24
N GLN A 148 -12.26 -62.09 39.34
CA GLN A 148 -11.14 -62.79 39.96
C GLN A 148 -11.41 -63.13 41.43
N PHE A 149 -11.97 -62.19 42.22
CA PHE A 149 -12.34 -62.47 43.61
C PHE A 149 -13.42 -63.55 43.74
N LYS A 150 -14.42 -63.56 42.85
CA LYS A 150 -15.46 -64.60 42.84
C LYS A 150 -14.91 -66.00 42.52
N ASN A 151 -13.83 -66.07 41.76
CA ASN A 151 -13.22 -67.33 41.31
C ASN A 151 -12.11 -67.83 42.25
N MET A 152 -11.84 -67.14 43.37
CA MET A 152 -10.83 -67.57 44.34
C MET A 152 -11.38 -68.74 45.17
N PRO A 153 -10.63 -69.85 45.36
CA PRO A 153 -11.06 -70.93 46.24
C PRO A 153 -11.30 -70.40 47.65
N LEU A 154 -12.38 -70.84 48.30
CA LEU A 154 -12.57 -70.57 49.73
C LEU A 154 -11.38 -71.21 50.46
N MET A 155 -10.53 -70.38 51.07
CA MET A 155 -9.55 -70.86 52.04
C MET A 155 -10.37 -71.53 53.14
N GLU A 156 -10.28 -72.86 53.21
CA GLU A 156 -10.70 -73.62 54.38
C GLU A 156 -9.97 -73.00 55.57
N THR A 157 -10.73 -72.22 56.34
CA THR A 157 -10.24 -71.67 57.60
C THR A 157 -10.24 -72.83 58.57
N PHE A 158 -9.05 -73.15 59.07
CA PHE A 158 -8.75 -73.71 60.39
C PHE A 158 -10.03 -73.75 61.26
N GLN A 159 -10.58 -74.91 61.62
CA GLN A 159 -9.99 -75.96 62.45
C GLN A 159 -10.88 -77.20 62.43
#